data_AF-A0A087SUP1-F1
#
_entry.id   AF-A0A087SUP1-F1
#
_cell.length_a   1.000
_cell.length_b   1.000
_cell.length_c   1.000
_cell.angle_alpha   90.00
_cell.angle_beta   90.00
_cell.angle_gamma   90.00
#
_symmetry.space_group_name_H-M   'P 1'
#
loop_
_entity.id
_entity.type
_entity.pdbx_description
1 polymer ?
#
loop_
_entity_poly.entity_id
_entity_poly.type
_entity_poly.pdbx_seq_one_letter_code
_entity_poly.pdbx_strand_id
1 'polypeptide(L)'
;MTKVKPIKFQWLKNDKDLGEFQENIRINLASEVSVLILDPVKSEDSGNYTCIATNSHGSDKFVANLNVKASPKWIQQPADVVTNLGATAMAYCLASGSPKPEITWSKLFEGKISLVKSSQGAT
;
A
#
# COMPACT_ATOMS: atom_id res chain seq x y z
N MET A 1 36.56 32.15 -9.84
CA MET A 1 35.28 31.76 -9.20
C MET A 1 34.67 30.63 -10.01
N THR A 2 34.68 29.41 -9.50
CA THR A 2 34.21 28.22 -10.22
C THR A 2 32.68 28.23 -10.26
N LYS A 3 32.07 28.28 -11.45
CA LYS A 3 30.62 28.08 -11.60
C LYS A 3 30.29 26.65 -11.20
N VAL A 4 29.78 26.45 -9.98
CA VAL A 4 29.22 25.16 -9.57
C VAL A 4 27.97 24.92 -10.42
N LYS A 5 28.00 23.88 -11.26
CA LYS A 5 26.79 23.46 -11.98
C LYS A 5 25.83 22.83 -10.96
N PRO A 6 24.52 23.17 -11.00
CA PRO A 6 23.56 22.62 -10.06
C PRO A 6 23.44 21.11 -10.24
N ILE A 7 23.23 20.39 -9.13
CA ILE A 7 22.94 18.96 -9.15
C ILE A 7 21.59 18.78 -9.84
N LYS A 8 21.53 17.85 -10.79
CA LYS A 8 20.29 17.45 -11.46
C LYS A 8 19.78 16.17 -10.81
N PHE A 9 18.50 16.13 -10.50
CA PHE A 9 17.83 14.95 -9.96
C PHE A 9 16.86 14.37 -10.98
N GLN A 10 16.76 13.05 -11.02
CA GLN A 10 15.76 12.30 -11.78
C GLN A 10 15.17 11.20 -10.90
N TRP A 11 13.86 11.01 -10.98
CA TRP A 11 13.15 9.96 -10.26
C TRP A 11 12.60 8.92 -11.24
N LEU A 12 12.87 7.65 -10.94
CA LEU A 12 12.31 6.51 -11.68
C LEU A 12 11.42 5.69 -10.73
N LYS A 13 10.35 5.10 -11.27
CA LYS A 13 9.56 4.05 -10.62
C LYS A 13 9.62 2.80 -11.48
N ASN A 14 10.11 1.70 -10.90
CA ASN A 14 10.32 0.43 -11.59
C ASN A 14 11.13 0.63 -12.90
N ASP A 15 12.24 1.36 -12.79
CA ASP A 15 13.15 1.75 -13.88
C ASP A 15 12.54 2.62 -14.99
N LYS A 16 11.28 3.03 -14.84
CA LYS A 16 10.61 3.96 -15.76
C LYS A 16 10.63 5.36 -15.20
N ASP A 17 10.95 6.34 -16.04
CA ASP A 17 10.87 7.75 -15.66
C ASP A 17 9.46 8.08 -15.17
N LEU A 18 9.37 8.67 -13.97
CA LEU A 18 8.10 9.04 -13.37
C LEU A 18 7.40 10.17 -14.14
N GLY A 19 8.14 10.96 -14.92
CA GLY A 19 7.66 12.15 -15.60
C GLY A 19 7.13 13.21 -14.62
N GLU A 20 6.77 14.39 -15.15
CA GLU A 20 6.18 15.48 -14.34
C GLU A 20 4.66 15.33 -14.12
N PHE A 21 4.00 14.33 -14.73
CA PHE A 21 2.54 14.30 -14.85
C PHE A 21 1.91 13.00 -14.33
N GLN A 22 1.85 12.84 -13.00
CA GLN A 22 0.94 11.91 -12.33
C GLN A 22 0.15 12.67 -11.26
N GLU A 23 -1.16 12.44 -11.18
CA GLU A 23 -2.08 13.24 -10.34
C GLU A 23 -1.72 13.25 -8.85
N ASN A 24 -1.14 12.15 -8.34
CA ASN A 24 -0.77 12.00 -6.93
C ASN A 24 0.72 12.23 -6.66
N ILE A 25 1.53 12.60 -7.67
CA ILE A 25 2.98 12.74 -7.51
C ILE A 25 3.39 14.21 -7.63
N ARG A 26 4.22 14.66 -6.70
CA ARG A 26 4.88 15.97 -6.72
C ARG A 26 6.37 15.80 -6.46
N ILE A 27 7.20 16.54 -7.19
CA ILE A 27 8.65 16.55 -6.98
C ILE A 27 9.06 17.98 -6.59
N ASN A 28 9.56 18.13 -5.36
CA ASN A 28 10.14 19.39 -4.90
C ASN A 28 11.65 19.34 -5.09
N LEU A 29 12.20 20.36 -5.75
CA LEU A 29 13.62 20.47 -6.06
C LEU A 29 14.23 21.68 -5.35
N ALA A 30 15.37 21.46 -4.69
CA ALA A 30 16.27 22.47 -4.16
C ALA A 30 17.71 22.18 -4.64
N SER A 31 18.65 23.09 -4.38
CA SER A 31 20.02 23.04 -4.92
C SER A 31 20.76 21.71 -4.66
N GLU A 32 20.49 21.06 -3.52
CA GLU A 32 21.15 19.82 -3.09
C GLU A 32 20.17 18.72 -2.65
N VAL A 33 18.86 18.97 -2.78
CA VAL A 33 17.82 18.07 -2.27
C VAL A 33 16.71 17.91 -3.30
N SER A 34 16.25 16.68 -3.48
CA SER A 34 15.03 16.37 -4.23
C SER A 34 14.10 15.53 -3.36
N VAL A 35 12.83 15.92 -3.28
CA VAL A 35 11.81 15.25 -2.47
C VAL A 35 10.68 14.78 -3.39
N LEU A 36 10.46 13.47 -3.44
CA LEU A 36 9.31 12.85 -4.08
C LEU A 36 8.16 12.74 -3.07
N ILE A 37 7.01 13.30 -3.40
CA ILE A 37 5.80 13.32 -2.56
C ILE A 37 4.70 12.57 -3.29
N LEU A 38 4.11 11.57 -2.62
CA LEU A 38 2.95 10.82 -3.10
C LEU A 38 1.76 11.10 -2.19
N ASP A 39 0.73 11.77 -2.71
CA ASP A 39 -0.43 12.18 -1.92
C ASP A 39 -1.68 12.44 -2.81
N PRO A 40 -2.76 11.65 -2.64
CA PRO A 40 -2.88 10.50 -1.75
C PRO A 40 -2.13 9.27 -2.29
N VAL A 41 -1.53 8.49 -1.38
CA VAL A 41 -0.89 7.22 -1.73
C VAL A 41 -1.94 6.13 -2.03
N LYS A 42 -1.69 5.33 -3.07
CA LYS A 42 -2.53 4.22 -3.52
C LYS A 42 -1.74 2.92 -3.54
N SER A 43 -2.43 1.78 -3.56
CA SER A 43 -1.78 0.47 -3.61
C SER A 43 -0.85 0.32 -4.82
N GLU A 44 -1.23 0.91 -5.96
CA GLU A 44 -0.47 0.90 -7.23
C GLU A 44 0.83 1.71 -7.14
N ASP A 45 1.01 2.52 -6.09
CA ASP A 45 2.23 3.27 -5.85
C ASP A 45 3.37 2.39 -5.32
N SER A 46 3.06 1.17 -4.86
CA SER A 46 4.09 0.21 -4.43
C SER A 46 5.07 -0.09 -5.58
N GLY A 47 6.36 -0.14 -5.27
CA GLY A 47 7.40 -0.35 -6.27
C GLY A 47 8.77 0.15 -5.84
N ASN A 48 9.73 0.02 -6.76
CA ASN A 48 11.09 0.49 -6.57
C ASN A 48 11.22 1.92 -7.09
N TYR A 49 11.59 2.85 -6.22
CA TYR A 49 11.87 4.23 -6.55
C TYR A 49 13.37 4.46 -6.59
N THR A 50 13.86 4.99 -7.70
CA THR A 50 15.28 5.33 -7.87
C THR A 50 15.44 6.83 -7.95
N CYS A 51 16.28 7.40 -7.09
CA CYS A 51 16.74 8.78 -7.22
C CYS A 51 18.14 8.77 -7.85
N ILE A 52 18.29 9.50 -8.96
CA ILE A 52 19.55 9.66 -9.67
C ILE A 52 20.01 11.10 -9.48
N ALA A 53 21.18 11.31 -8.87
CA ALA A 53 21.79 12.62 -8.69
C ALA A 53 22.98 12.77 -9.64
N THR A 54 23.00 13.83 -10.44
CA THR A 54 24.03 14.05 -11.48
C THR A 54 24.67 15.43 -11.33
N ASN A 55 26.00 15.49 -11.37
CA ASN A 55 26.78 16.73 -11.42
C ASN A 55 27.73 16.71 -12.64
N SER A 56 28.68 17.65 -12.73
CA SER A 56 29.61 17.72 -13.87
C SER A 56 30.65 16.60 -13.95
N HIS A 57 30.82 15.82 -12.88
CA HIS A 57 31.85 14.77 -12.76
C HIS A 57 31.25 13.36 -12.82
N GLY A 58 29.93 13.21 -12.73
CA GLY A 58 29.27 11.92 -12.84
C GLY A 58 27.87 11.91 -12.24
N SER A 59 27.37 10.70 -12.02
CA SER A 59 26.08 10.43 -11.41
C SER A 59 26.18 9.32 -10.38
N ASP A 60 25.37 9.41 -9.35
CA ASP A 60 25.14 8.31 -8.42
C ASP A 60 23.64 8.07 -8.26
N LYS A 61 23.26 6.85 -7.85
CA LYS A 61 21.85 6.48 -7.68
C LYS A 61 21.62 5.55 -6.50
N PHE A 62 20.44 5.67 -5.89
CA PHE A 62 20.00 4.76 -4.85
C PHE A 62 18.55 4.33 -5.10
N VAL A 63 18.27 3.06 -4.80
CA VAL A 63 16.95 2.44 -4.95
C VAL A 63 16.31 2.23 -3.58
N ALA A 64 15.11 2.75 -3.40
CA ALA A 64 14.26 2.52 -2.24
C ALA A 64 13.01 1.75 -2.65
N ASN A 65 12.64 0.71 -1.89
CA ASN A 65 11.37 0.00 -2.11
C ASN A 65 10.26 0.64 -1.26
N LEU A 66 9.18 1.05 -1.91
CA LEU A 66 7.94 1.48 -1.26
C LEU A 66 6.94 0.33 -1.27
N ASN A 67 6.44 -0.03 -0.08
CA ASN A 67 5.39 -1.03 0.09
C ASN A 67 4.18 -0.40 0.77
N VAL A 68 3.10 -0.20 0.01
CA VAL A 68 1.86 0.41 0.51
C VAL A 68 0.99 -0.66 1.14
N LYS A 69 0.68 -0.48 2.42
CA LYS A 69 -0.16 -1.38 3.22
C LYS A 69 -1.51 -0.74 3.50
N ALA A 70 -2.53 -1.57 3.64
CA ALA A 70 -3.89 -1.14 3.93
C ALA A 70 -4.44 -1.93 5.11
N SER A 71 -5.04 -1.23 6.08
CA SER A 71 -5.74 -1.88 7.18
C SER A 71 -6.92 -2.69 6.66
N PRO A 72 -7.31 -3.78 7.35
CA PRO A 72 -8.50 -4.53 7.00
C PRO A 72 -9.73 -3.64 6.97
N LYS A 73 -10.50 -3.73 5.90
CA LYS A 73 -11.81 -3.07 5.75
C LYS A 73 -12.85 -4.08 5.33
N TRP A 74 -14.03 -3.99 5.92
CA TRP A 74 -15.16 -4.84 5.54
C TRP A 74 -15.63 -4.50 4.13
N ILE A 75 -15.59 -5.50 3.25
CA ILE A 75 -16.34 -5.49 1.99
C ILE A 75 -17.77 -5.93 2.28
N GLN A 76 -17.92 -7.00 3.06
CA GLN A 76 -19.21 -7.49 3.54
C GLN A 76 -19.10 -7.85 5.02
N GLN A 77 -19.88 -7.15 5.85
CA GLN A 77 -20.02 -7.47 7.25
C GLN A 77 -20.99 -8.65 7.42
N PRO A 78 -20.75 -9.51 8.43
CA PRO A 78 -21.73 -10.53 8.80
C PRO A 78 -23.00 -9.87 9.32
N ALA A 79 -24.13 -10.30 8.79
CA ALA A 79 -25.45 -9.88 9.24
C ALA A 79 -26.08 -10.96 10.12
N ASP A 80 -27.06 -10.55 10.93
CA ASP A 80 -27.87 -11.47 11.71
C ASP A 80 -28.67 -12.40 10.78
N VAL A 81 -28.68 -13.68 11.11
CA VAL A 81 -29.37 -14.72 10.33
C VAL A 81 -30.42 -15.38 11.20
N VAL A 82 -31.68 -15.30 10.78
CA VAL A 82 -32.80 -16.03 11.38
C VAL A 82 -33.17 -17.19 10.45
N THR A 83 -33.23 -18.41 11.00
CA THR A 83 -33.58 -19.60 10.23
C THR A 83 -34.38 -20.58 11.08
N ASN A 84 -35.04 -21.54 10.43
CA ASN A 84 -35.83 -22.58 11.08
C ASN A 84 -34.93 -23.69 11.63
N LEU A 85 -35.43 -24.41 12.65
CA LEU A 85 -34.76 -25.59 13.19
C LEU A 85 -34.51 -26.62 12.08
N GLY A 86 -33.28 -27.13 11.99
CA GLY A 86 -32.87 -28.10 10.98
C GLY A 86 -32.49 -27.51 9.62
N ALA A 87 -32.72 -26.22 9.38
CA ALA A 87 -32.28 -25.55 8.17
C ALA A 87 -30.81 -25.08 8.29
N THR A 88 -30.14 -24.93 7.15
CA THR A 88 -28.76 -24.42 7.08
C THR A 88 -28.75 -22.89 7.23
N ALA A 89 -27.98 -22.38 8.18
CA ALA A 89 -27.65 -20.95 8.29
C ALA A 89 -26.33 -20.66 7.59
N MET A 90 -26.25 -19.55 6.85
CA MET A 90 -25.03 -19.08 6.21
C MET A 90 -24.76 -17.63 6.61
N ALA A 91 -23.58 -17.36 7.18
CA ALA A 91 -23.11 -16.03 7.46
C ALA A 91 -21.88 -15.74 6.59
N TYR A 92 -21.86 -14.57 5.97
CA TYR A 92 -20.79 -14.15 5.06
C TYR A 92 -19.95 -13.07 5.73
N CYS A 93 -18.64 -13.11 5.50
CA CYS A 93 -17.71 -12.13 6.00
C CYS A 93 -16.60 -11.99 4.96
N LEU A 94 -16.44 -10.78 4.42
CA LEU A 94 -15.40 -10.47 3.44
C LEU A 94 -14.69 -9.19 3.88
N ALA A 95 -13.37 -9.26 3.92
CA ALA A 95 -12.50 -8.13 4.21
C ALA A 95 -11.43 -7.99 3.12
N SER A 96 -11.16 -6.74 2.73
CA SER A 96 -9.99 -6.33 1.95
C SER A 96 -8.87 -5.87 2.88
N GLY A 97 -7.62 -5.95 2.45
CA GLY A 97 -6.48 -5.40 3.17
C GLY A 97 -5.16 -5.81 2.52
N SER A 98 -4.07 -5.10 2.85
CA SER A 98 -2.73 -5.44 2.40
C SER A 98 -1.75 -5.40 3.58
N PRO A 99 -1.16 -6.53 3.99
CA PRO A 99 -1.33 -7.88 3.44
C PRO A 99 -2.78 -8.41 3.57
N LYS A 100 -3.06 -9.47 2.81
CA LYS A 100 -4.37 -10.14 2.80
C LYS A 100 -4.81 -10.47 4.24
N PRO A 101 -6.00 -10.03 4.69
CA PRO A 101 -6.41 -10.21 6.07
C PRO A 101 -6.76 -11.67 6.35
N GLU A 102 -6.45 -12.12 7.56
CA GLU A 102 -6.97 -13.38 8.09
C GLU A 102 -8.36 -13.13 8.69
N ILE A 103 -9.33 -13.96 8.29
CA ILE A 103 -10.70 -13.94 8.80
C ILE A 103 -10.88 -15.12 9.74
N THR A 104 -11.24 -14.83 10.98
CA THR A 104 -11.46 -15.83 12.02
C THR A 104 -12.88 -15.76 12.54
N TRP A 105 -13.54 -16.91 12.59
CA TRP A 105 -14.88 -17.04 13.15
C TRP A 105 -14.84 -17.66 14.53
N SER A 106 -15.60 -17.09 15.44
CA SER A 106 -15.76 -17.60 16.79
C SER A 106 -17.22 -17.63 17.18
N LYS A 107 -17.62 -18.68 17.89
CA LYS A 107 -18.93 -18.78 18.52
C LYS A 107 -18.77 -18.58 20.02
N LEU A 108 -19.60 -17.73 20.60
CA LEU A 108 -19.75 -17.63 22.05
C LEU A 108 -20.75 -18.69 22.52
N PHE A 109 -20.38 -19.46 23.54
CA PHE A 109 -21.24 -20.42 24.21
C PHE A 109 -21.03 -20.31 25.72
N GLU A 110 -22.08 -19.96 26.47
CA GLU A 110 -22.05 -19.82 27.94
C GLU A 110 -20.88 -18.95 28.45
N GLY A 111 -20.59 -17.84 27.75
CA GLY A 111 -19.50 -16.93 28.11
C GLY A 111 -18.09 -17.42 27.72
N LYS A 112 -17.95 -18.60 27.11
CA LYS A 112 -16.68 -19.10 26.54
C LYS A 112 -16.66 -18.93 25.03
N ILE A 113 -15.54 -18.45 24.49
CA ILE A 113 -15.30 -18.32 23.05
C ILE A 113 -14.75 -19.65 22.53
N SER A 114 -15.40 -20.21 21.51
CA SER A 114 -14.91 -21.34 20.73
C SER A 114 -14.58 -20.89 19.31
N LEU A 115 -13.30 -20.99 18.92
CA LEU A 115 -12.87 -20.73 17.55
C LEU A 115 -13.42 -21.82 16.64
N VAL A 116 -14.08 -21.42 15.55
CA VAL A 116 -14.76 -22.36 14.65
C VAL A 116 -13.86 -22.64 13.46
N LYS A 117 -13.40 -21.61 12.73
CA LYS A 117 -12.50 -21.73 11.56
C LYS A 117 -11.76 -20.41 11.28
N SER A 118 -10.60 -20.49 10.65
CA SER A 118 -9.93 -19.38 9.98
C SER A 118 -9.91 -19.56 8.45
N SER A 119 -9.91 -18.45 7.74
CA SER A 119 -9.84 -18.38 6.27
C SER A 119 -9.14 -17.11 5.84
N GLN A 120 -8.57 -17.08 4.64
CA GLN A 120 -7.98 -15.86 4.10
C GLN A 120 -9.05 -14.98 3.45
N GLY A 121 -8.96 -13.65 3.62
CA GLY A 121 -9.92 -12.67 3.09
C GLY A 121 -9.91 -12.51 1.56
N ALA A 122 -10.26 -11.34 1.06
CA ALA A 122 -10.10 -10.98 -0.35
C ALA A 122 -8.88 -10.05 -0.52
N THR A 123 -8.37 -9.96 -1.75
CA THR A 123 -7.32 -9.01 -2.13
C THR A 123 -7.94 -7.67 -2.47
#